data_AF-A0A3A9J7E2-F1
#
_entry.id   AF-A0A3A9J7E2-F1
#
_cell.length_a   1.000
_cell.length_b   1.000
_cell.length_c   1.000
_cell.angle_alpha   90.00
_cell.angle_beta   90.00
_cell.angle_gamma   90.00
#
_symmetry.space_group_name_H-M   'P 1'
#
loop_
_entity.id
_entity.type
_entity.pdbx_description
1 polymer ?
#
loop_
_entity_poly.entity_id
_entity_poly.type
_entity_poly.pdbx_seq_one_letter_code
_entity_poly.pdbx_strand_id
1 'polypeptide(L)' 'MLHTLIAAHVVTAELLHGDGTTVPLLARGKTVTARLWTYLQDDRPFAGPAPPAAVFYF' A
#
# COMPACT_ATOMS: atom_id res chain seq x y z
N MET A 1 12.17 -4.28 10.96
CA MET A 1 11.81 -5.44 10.11
C MET A 1 11.62 -4.95 8.67
N LEU A 2 11.74 -5.83 7.67
CA LEU A 2 11.68 -5.50 6.23
C LEU A 2 10.48 -4.62 5.86
N HIS A 3 9.29 -4.91 6.42
CA HIS A 3 8.08 -4.12 6.19
C HIS A 3 8.29 -2.62 6.44
N THR A 4 8.94 -2.24 7.54
CA THR A 4 9.17 -0.82 7.88
C THR A 4 10.07 -0.13 6.86
N LEU A 5 11.05 -0.84 6.30
CA LEU A 5 11.95 -0.30 5.28
C LEU A 5 11.21 -0.11 3.95
N ILE A 6 10.37 -1.07 3.56
CA ILE A 6 9.54 -0.96 2.35
C ILE A 6 8.50 0.16 2.53
N ALA A 7 7.88 0.27 3.71
CA ALA A 7 6.96 1.34 4.02
C ALA A 7 7.62 2.71 3.89
N ALA A 8 8.81 2.89 4.48
CA ALA A 8 9.58 4.13 4.36
C ALA A 8 9.89 4.47 2.91
N HIS A 9 10.35 3.50 2.11
CA HIS A 9 10.60 3.67 0.67
C HIS A 9 9.36 4.21 -0.05
N VAL A 10 8.21 3.55 0.10
CA VAL A 10 6.96 3.92 -0.57
C VAL A 10 6.45 5.30 -0.13
N VAL A 11 6.48 5.63 1.16
CA VAL A 11 5.92 6.93 1.63
C VAL A 11 6.81 8.13 1.30
N THR A 12 8.07 7.90 0.91
CA THR A 12 9.00 8.96 0.47
C THR A 12 8.97 9.21 -1.05
N ALA A 13 8.10 8.53 -1.78
CA ALA A 13 7.90 8.74 -3.21
C ALA A 13 7.47 10.19 -3.53
N GLU A 14 7.97 10.75 -4.63
CA GLU A 14 7.53 12.05 -5.14
C GLU A 14 6.07 12.00 -5.61
N LEU A 15 5.64 10.86 -6.17
CA LEU A 15 4.26 10.57 -6.55
C LEU A 15 3.78 9.29 -5.85
N LEU A 16 2.82 9.45 -4.94
CA LEU A 16 2.24 8.33 -4.18
C LEU A 16 0.82 8.03 -4.66
N HIS A 17 0.59 6.81 -5.15
CA HIS A 17 -0.74 6.34 -5.53
C HIS A 17 -1.40 5.66 -4.34
N GLY A 18 -2.54 6.18 -3.91
CA GLY A 18 -3.36 5.59 -2.84
C GLY A 18 -4.64 4.99 -3.40
N ASP A 19 -4.93 3.74 -3.07
CA ASP A 19 -6.24 3.13 -3.26
C ASP A 19 -6.83 2.71 -1.90
N GLY A 20 -8.14 2.87 -1.78
CA GLY A 20 -8.89 2.48 -0.59
C GLY A 20 -10.07 1.60 -0.99
N THR A 21 -9.87 0.29 -1.00
CA THR A 21 -10.90 -0.66 -1.41
C THR A 21 -11.62 -1.25 -0.20
N THR A 22 -12.95 -1.20 -0.20
CA THR A 22 -13.75 -1.86 0.83
C THR A 22 -13.72 -3.38 0.62
N VAL A 23 -13.40 -4.16 1.66
CA VAL A 23 -13.26 -5.62 1.60
C VAL A 23 -13.93 -6.30 2.80
N PRO A 24 -14.38 -7.56 2.66
CA PRO A 24 -14.73 -8.40 3.81
C PRO A 24 -13.45 -8.80 4.55
N LEU A 25 -13.35 -8.46 5.83
CA LEU A 25 -12.22 -8.81 6.70
C LEU A 25 -12.68 -9.79 7.79
N LEU A 26 -11.90 -10.85 8.00
CA LEU A 26 -12.11 -11.76 9.11
C LEU A 26 -11.72 -11.08 10.42
N ALA A 27 -12.71 -10.83 11.27
CA ALA A 27 -12.53 -10.47 12.67
C ALA A 27 -12.87 -11.67 13.55
N ARG A 28 -12.58 -11.58 14.86
CA ARG A 28 -12.86 -12.66 15.83
C ARG A 28 -14.30 -13.17 15.71
N GLY A 29 -14.47 -14.34 15.10
CA GLY A 29 -15.74 -15.05 14.94
C GLY A 29 -16.75 -14.41 13.98
N LYS A 30 -16.38 -13.35 13.24
CA LYS A 30 -17.31 -12.66 12.32
C LYS A 30 -16.59 -12.00 11.16
N THR A 31 -17.30 -11.82 10.04
CA THR A 31 -16.84 -10.98 8.94
C THR A 31 -17.29 -9.55 9.16
N VAL A 32 -16.38 -8.60 9.00
CA VAL A 32 -16.68 -7.16 9.03
C VAL A 32 -16.35 -6.53 7.68
N THR A 33 -17.06 -5.47 7.34
CA THR A 33 -16.67 -4.60 6.22
C THR A 33 -15.51 -3.73 6.69
N ALA A 34 -14.33 -3.90 6.11
CA ALA A 34 -13.14 -3.10 6.37
C ALA A 34 -12.69 -2.37 5.10
N ARG A 35 -11.70 -1.48 5.23
CA ARG A 35 -11.04 -0.85 4.09
C ARG A 35 -9.59 -1.31 4.05
N LEU A 36 -9.21 -1.91 2.93
CA LEU A 36 -7.82 -2.18 2.61
C LEU A 36 -7.25 -0.92 1.97
N TRP A 37 -6.28 -0.30 2.63
CA TRP A 37 -5.51 0.80 2.08
C TRP A 37 -4.28 0.25 1.37
N THR A 38 -4.08 0.65 0.12
CA THR A 38 -2.90 0.32 -0.67
C THR A 38 -2.17 1.60 -1.03
N TYR A 39 -0.90 1.67 -0.71
CA TYR A 39 0.00 2.73 -1.16
C TYR A 39 1.01 2.14 -2.14
N LEU A 40 1.10 2.73 -3.33
CA LEU A 40 1.94 2.27 -4.43
C LEU A 40 2.88 3.39 -4.88
N GLN A 41 4.17 3.05 -4.92
CA GLN A 41 5.16 3.77 -5.70
C GLN A 41 5.44 2.97 -6.96
N ASP A 42 5.03 3.47 -8.12
CA ASP A 42 5.40 2.93 -9.43
C ASP A 42 5.53 4.06 -10.44
N ASP A 43 6.72 4.65 -10.46
CA ASP A 43 7.04 5.77 -11.34
C ASP A 43 7.55 5.30 -12.72
N ARG A 44 7.58 3.99 -12.99
CA ARG A 44 8.06 3.44 -14.27
C ARG A 44 7.30 3.95 -15.50
N PRO A 45 5.96 4.16 -15.45
CA PRO A 45 5.23 4.79 -16.56
C PRO A 45 5.71 6.21 -16.89
N PHE A 46 6.40 6.86 -15.96
CA PHE A 46 6.96 8.21 -16.07
C PHE A 46 8.49 8.22 -16.07
N ALA A 47 9.13 7.08 -16.40
CA ALA A 47 10.59 6.89 -16.43
C ALA A 47 11.31 7.16 -15.09
N GLY A 48 10.62 7.01 -13.96
CA GLY A 48 11.22 7.12 -12.63
C GLY A 48 12.24 6.00 -12.33
N PRO A 49 13.34 6.30 -11.64
CA PRO A 49 14.43 5.34 -11.39
C PRO A 49 14.21 4.48 -10.14
N ALA A 50 13.23 4.81 -9.30
CA ALA A 50 12.99 4.13 -8.04
C ALA A 50 12.37 2.73 -8.26
N PRO A 51 12.82 1.70 -7.51
CA PRO A 51 12.18 0.38 -7.56
C PRO A 51 10.70 0.46 -7.15
N PRO A 52 9.79 -0.22 -7.86
CA PRO A 52 8.37 -0.20 -7.52
C PRO A 52 8.10 -0.98 -6.24
N ALA A 53 7.18 -0.49 -5.42
CA ALA A 53 6.77 -1.17 -4.19
C ALA A 53 5.34 -0.79 -3.79
N ALA A 54 4.68 -1.72 -3.10
CA ALA A 54 3.35 -1.51 -2.54
C ALA A 54 3.32 -1.88 -1.06
N VAL A 55 2.53 -1.14 -0.27
CA VAL A 55 2.31 -1.40 1.15
C VAL A 55 0.82 -1.39 1.42
N PHE A 56 0.38 -2.36 2.23
CA PHE A 56 -1.02 -2.58 2.57
C PHE A 56 -1.27 -2.35 4.06
N TYR A 57 -2.39 -1.69 4.37
CA TYR A 57 -2.87 -1.47 5.74
C TYR A 57 -4.34 -1.86 5.87
N PHE A 58 -4.69 -2.47 7.00
CA PHE A 58 -6.06 -2.79 7.43
C PHE A 58 -6.44 -1.97 8.65
#